data_AF-A0A2G2DSK7-F1
#
_entry.id   AF-A0A2G2DSK7-F1
#
_cell.length_a   1.000
_cell.length_b   1.000
_cell.length_c   1.000
_cell.angle_alpha   90.00
_cell.angle_beta   90.00
_cell.angle_gamma   90.00
#
_symmetry.space_group_name_H-M   'P 1'
#
loop_
_entity.id
_entity.type
_entity.pdbx_description
1 polymer ?
#
loop_
_entity_poly.entity_id
_entity_poly.type
_entity_poly.pdbx_seq_one_letter_code
_entity_poly.pdbx_strand_id
1 'polypeptide(L)'
;MKNIIEISLILILCTYSVCSIAQDNTDHVIAQFNTLEYYPDSTIKIAYNLKGNKIRGYSVEFNSTGRPIWIGKYRNGLKHGKWLQNDGGSRLYKRGEIDWGYSLGLESVGLEMGNMKSIKRFQKLYARLTK
;
A
#
# COMPACT_ATOMS: atom_id res chain seq x y z
N MET A 1 -20.30 -39.25 -25.95
CA MET A 1 -20.28 -38.89 -24.51
C MET A 1 -18.89 -38.46 -24.00
N LYS A 2 -17.77 -38.90 -24.60
CA LYS A 2 -16.41 -38.45 -24.20
C LYS A 2 -16.15 -36.94 -24.43
N ASN A 3 -16.63 -36.37 -25.53
CA ASN A 3 -16.35 -34.96 -25.88
C ASN A 3 -16.95 -33.90 -24.93
N ILE A 4 -18.07 -34.17 -24.27
CA ILE A 4 -18.72 -33.17 -23.39
C ILE A 4 -17.96 -33.04 -22.06
N ILE A 5 -17.39 -34.15 -21.58
CA ILE A 5 -16.61 -34.20 -20.33
C ILE A 5 -15.26 -33.51 -20.51
N GLU A 6 -14.59 -33.70 -21.65
CA GLU A 6 -13.32 -33.04 -21.97
C GLU A 6 -13.45 -31.52 -22.13
N ILE A 7 -14.51 -31.04 -22.80
CA ILE A 7 -14.80 -29.59 -22.92
C ILE A 7 -15.09 -28.97 -21.54
N SER A 8 -15.76 -29.72 -20.66
CA SER A 8 -16.07 -29.25 -19.29
C SER A 8 -14.82 -29.13 -18.42
N LEU A 9 -13.85 -30.04 -18.54
CA LEU A 9 -12.57 -29.96 -17.81
C LEU A 9 -11.68 -28.79 -18.27
N ILE A 10 -11.68 -28.48 -19.58
CA ILE A 10 -10.91 -27.35 -20.14
C ILE A 10 -11.47 -26.00 -19.65
N LEU A 11 -12.80 -25.88 -19.55
CA LEU A 11 -13.44 -24.67 -19.00
C LEU A 11 -13.12 -24.46 -17.52
N ILE A 12 -13.08 -25.54 -16.72
CA ILE A 12 -12.72 -25.46 -15.30
C ILE A 12 -11.25 -25.01 -15.16
N LEU A 13 -10.32 -25.56 -15.95
CA LEU A 13 -8.91 -25.15 -15.95
C LEU A 13 -8.68 -23.69 -16.37
N CYS A 14 -9.45 -23.16 -17.34
CA CYS A 14 -9.36 -21.75 -17.73
C CYS A 14 -9.85 -20.79 -16.64
N THR A 15 -10.81 -21.20 -15.80
CA THR A 15 -11.29 -20.33 -14.70
C THR A 15 -10.33 -20.26 -13.51
N TYR A 16 -9.55 -21.31 -13.24
CA TYR A 16 -8.51 -21.25 -12.20
C TYR A 16 -7.35 -20.32 -12.59
N SER A 17 -7.12 -20.11 -13.89
CA SER A 17 -5.98 -19.32 -14.39
C SER A 17 -6.14 -17.80 -14.22
N VAL A 18 -7.35 -17.29 -13.94
CA VAL A 18 -7.61 -15.84 -13.88
C VAL A 18 -7.68 -15.28 -12.45
N CYS A 19 -7.71 -16.12 -11.41
CA CYS A 19 -7.87 -15.63 -10.03
C CYS A 19 -6.56 -15.26 -9.31
N SER A 20 -5.39 -15.45 -9.93
CA SER A 20 -4.13 -14.91 -9.38
C SER A 20 -3.93 -13.45 -9.81
N ILE A 21 -4.88 -12.58 -9.47
CA ILE A 21 -4.75 -11.15 -9.70
C ILE A 21 -3.91 -10.56 -8.56
N ALA A 22 -2.62 -10.38 -8.82
CA ALA A 22 -1.78 -9.31 -8.27
C ALA A 22 -1.59 -9.23 -6.73
N GLN A 23 -1.36 -10.34 -6.03
CA GLN A 23 -0.46 -10.27 -4.87
C GLN A 23 0.98 -10.46 -5.36
N ASP A 24 1.51 -9.38 -5.93
CA ASP A 24 2.96 -9.20 -6.06
C ASP A 24 3.59 -9.54 -4.71
N ASN A 25 4.56 -10.46 -4.69
CA ASN A 25 5.05 -11.15 -3.48
C ASN A 25 5.12 -10.20 -2.26
N THR A 26 4.16 -10.35 -1.32
CA THR A 26 4.04 -9.52 -0.10
C THR A 26 4.69 -10.15 1.12
N ASP A 27 5.44 -11.25 0.95
CA ASP A 27 6.11 -11.97 2.04
C ASP A 27 7.02 -11.04 2.85
N HIS A 28 7.67 -10.09 2.18
CA HIS A 28 8.53 -9.08 2.77
C HIS A 28 7.78 -8.06 3.63
N VAL A 29 6.53 -7.73 3.28
CA VAL A 29 5.64 -6.89 4.10
C VAL A 29 5.20 -7.68 5.33
N ILE A 30 4.78 -8.93 5.15
CA ILE A 30 4.30 -9.81 6.22
C ILE A 30 5.41 -10.05 7.25
N ALA A 31 6.66 -10.23 6.80
CA ALA A 31 7.81 -10.43 7.69
C ALA A 31 8.14 -9.21 8.57
N GLN A 32 7.84 -8.00 8.09
CA GLN A 32 8.34 -6.75 8.68
C GLN A 32 7.31 -6.00 9.54
N PHE A 33 6.03 -6.32 9.41
CA PHE A 33 4.93 -5.71 10.16
C PHE A 33 4.18 -6.75 10.97
N ASN A 34 3.93 -6.46 12.25
CA ASN A 34 3.25 -7.39 13.16
C ASN A 34 1.72 -7.34 13.10
N THR A 35 1.14 -6.41 12.32
CA THR A 35 -0.31 -6.30 12.15
C THR A 35 -0.64 -5.92 10.71
N LEU A 36 -1.61 -6.63 10.15
CA LEU A 36 -2.12 -6.45 8.81
C LEU A 36 -3.64 -6.32 8.88
N GLU A 37 -4.20 -5.36 8.16
CA GLU A 37 -5.64 -5.32 7.87
C GLU A 37 -5.85 -5.57 6.38
N TYR A 38 -6.97 -6.18 6.05
CA TYR A 38 -7.27 -6.65 4.71
C TYR A 38 -8.55 -6.01 4.17
N TYR A 39 -8.63 -5.89 2.85
CA TYR A 39 -9.89 -5.72 2.13
C TYR A 39 -10.73 -7.01 2.18
N PRO A 40 -12.02 -6.98 1.86
CA PRO A 40 -12.88 -8.17 1.89
C PRO A 40 -12.41 -9.32 0.97
N ASP A 41 -11.64 -9.00 -0.07
CA ASP A 41 -11.03 -9.94 -1.01
C ASP A 41 -9.70 -10.53 -0.50
N SER A 42 -9.33 -10.29 0.76
CA SER A 42 -8.06 -10.68 1.40
C SER A 42 -6.81 -10.00 0.83
N THR A 43 -6.97 -8.94 0.02
CA THR A 43 -5.86 -8.06 -0.35
C THR A 43 -5.41 -7.25 0.87
N ILE A 44 -4.10 -7.17 1.15
CA ILE A 44 -3.59 -6.32 2.25
C ILE A 44 -4.05 -4.88 1.99
N LYS A 45 -4.68 -4.26 2.98
CA LYS A 45 -5.12 -2.87 2.96
C LYS A 45 -4.11 -1.96 3.66
N ILE A 46 -3.61 -2.39 4.81
CA ILE A 46 -2.59 -1.66 5.56
C ILE A 46 -1.71 -2.62 6.36
N ALA A 47 -0.42 -2.32 6.40
CA ALA A 47 0.58 -2.97 7.22
C ALA A 47 1.20 -1.98 8.21
N TYR A 48 1.24 -2.34 9.51
CA TYR A 48 1.76 -1.47 10.56
C TYR A 48 2.23 -2.26 11.78
N ASN A 49 2.87 -1.54 12.72
CA ASN A 49 3.28 -2.08 14.00
C ASN A 49 2.48 -1.48 15.15
N LEU A 50 2.06 -2.33 16.09
CA LEU A 50 1.47 -1.92 17.35
C LEU A 50 2.54 -1.66 18.42
N LYS A 51 2.26 -0.71 19.31
CA LYS A 51 2.93 -0.59 20.61
C LYS A 51 1.87 -0.48 21.70
N GLY A 52 1.64 -1.58 22.42
CA GLY A 52 0.43 -1.77 23.22
C GLY A 52 -0.79 -1.82 22.29
N ASN A 53 -1.88 -1.12 22.64
CA ASN A 53 -3.12 -1.12 21.85
C ASN A 53 -3.20 0.02 20.82
N LYS A 54 -2.06 0.60 20.42
CA LYS A 54 -2.03 1.75 19.50
C LYS A 54 -1.02 1.55 18.39
N ILE A 55 -1.42 1.91 17.17
CA ILE A 55 -0.52 1.95 16.01
C ILE A 55 0.61 2.94 16.26
N ARG A 56 1.84 2.55 15.95
CA ARG A 56 3.03 3.38 16.13
C ARG A 56 4.10 3.12 15.07
N GLY A 57 4.74 4.19 14.64
CA GLY A 57 5.86 4.10 13.70
C GLY A 57 5.38 4.12 12.26
N TYR A 58 6.17 3.57 11.35
CA TYR A 58 5.82 3.56 9.94
C TYR A 58 4.67 2.57 9.64
N SER A 59 3.89 2.90 8.61
CA SER A 59 2.87 2.04 8.03
C SER A 59 2.89 2.17 6.51
N VAL A 60 2.41 1.14 5.83
CA VAL A 60 2.19 1.12 4.38
C VAL A 60 0.72 0.85 4.11
N GLU A 61 0.06 1.71 3.34
CA GLU A 61 -1.31 1.49 2.85
C GLU A 61 -1.26 1.11 1.38
N PHE A 62 -2.13 0.17 1.03
CA PHE A 62 -2.23 -0.42 -0.31
C PHE A 62 -3.62 -0.13 -0.87
N ASN A 63 -3.73 -0.10 -2.20
CA ASN A 63 -5.04 -0.08 -2.86
C ASN A 63 -5.65 -1.49 -2.93
N SER A 64 -6.88 -1.61 -3.43
CA SER A 64 -7.56 -2.89 -3.60
C SER A 64 -6.91 -3.85 -4.61
N THR A 65 -5.85 -3.42 -5.30
CA THR A 65 -5.07 -4.26 -6.21
C THR A 65 -3.72 -4.66 -5.61
N GLY A 66 -3.51 -4.46 -4.31
CA GLY A 66 -2.26 -4.79 -3.60
C GLY A 66 -1.08 -3.84 -3.87
N ARG A 67 -1.29 -2.72 -4.58
CA ARG A 67 -0.22 -1.75 -4.87
C ARG A 67 -0.04 -0.79 -3.69
N PRO A 68 1.19 -0.55 -3.21
CA PRO A 68 1.42 0.42 -2.15
C PRO A 68 1.12 1.83 -2.68
N ILE A 69 0.24 2.55 -1.98
CA ILE A 69 -0.22 3.90 -2.36
C ILE A 69 0.18 4.97 -1.36
N TRP A 70 0.34 4.62 -0.08
CA TRP A 70 0.76 5.58 0.95
C TRP A 70 1.79 4.99 1.91
N ILE A 71 2.76 5.81 2.31
CA ILE A 71 3.68 5.50 3.40
C ILE A 71 3.80 6.70 4.32
N GLY A 72 3.64 6.46 5.61
CA GLY A 72 3.75 7.51 6.62
C GLY A 72 3.88 6.96 8.01
N LYS A 73 3.75 7.83 9.02
CA LYS A 73 3.88 7.45 10.42
C LYS A 73 2.57 7.61 11.17
N TYR A 74 2.33 6.70 12.08
CA TYR A 74 1.39 6.83 13.19
C TYR A 74 2.12 7.26 14.47
N ARG A 75 1.47 8.15 15.22
CA ARG A 75 1.85 8.52 16.59
C ARG A 75 0.62 8.42 17.47
N ASN A 76 0.66 7.54 18.46
CA ASN A 76 -0.46 7.27 19.38
C ASN A 76 -1.76 6.88 18.66
N GLY A 77 -1.68 6.06 17.61
CA GLY A 77 -2.85 5.62 16.84
C GLY A 77 -3.34 6.60 15.78
N LEU A 78 -2.73 7.77 15.63
CA LEU A 78 -3.15 8.80 14.66
C LEU A 78 -2.08 9.03 13.60
N LYS A 79 -2.50 9.25 12.34
CA LYS A 79 -1.60 9.69 11.27
C LYS A 79 -0.87 10.97 11.70
N HIS A 80 0.43 11.02 11.46
CA HIS A 80 1.29 12.10 11.91
C HIS A 80 2.43 12.37 10.93
N GLY A 81 2.74 13.65 10.72
CA GLY A 81 3.82 14.11 9.86
C GLY A 81 3.49 13.91 8.37
N LYS A 82 4.54 13.86 7.54
CA LYS A 82 4.41 13.75 6.09
C LYS A 82 4.12 12.30 5.69
N TRP A 83 3.05 12.13 4.93
CA TRP A 83 2.64 10.91 4.28
C TRP A 83 2.92 11.04 2.78
N LEU A 84 3.68 10.11 2.22
CA LEU A 84 4.07 10.10 0.82
C LEU A 84 3.11 9.23 0.02
N GLN A 85 2.70 9.73 -1.15
CA GLN A 85 1.91 9.00 -2.13
C GLN A 85 2.81 8.43 -3.22
N ASN A 86 2.42 7.32 -3.83
CA ASN A 86 3.19 6.64 -4.87
C ASN A 86 3.30 7.43 -6.19
N ASP A 87 2.40 8.38 -6.43
CA ASP A 87 2.37 9.28 -7.60
C ASP A 87 3.18 10.58 -7.41
N GLY A 88 3.96 10.66 -6.32
CA GLY A 88 4.76 11.82 -5.96
C GLY A 88 4.04 12.85 -5.09
N GLY A 89 2.73 12.67 -4.85
CA GLY A 89 1.96 13.47 -3.91
C GLY A 89 2.42 13.29 -2.46
N SER A 90 1.98 14.21 -1.59
CA SER A 90 2.11 14.02 -0.16
C SER A 90 1.03 14.77 0.62
N ARG A 91 0.76 14.32 1.85
CA ARG A 91 -0.14 14.99 2.79
C ARG A 91 0.55 15.15 4.13
N LEU A 92 0.40 16.31 4.77
CA LEU A 92 0.86 16.49 6.14
C LEU A 92 -0.30 16.23 7.09
N TYR A 93 -0.06 15.42 8.13
CA TYR A 93 -1.03 15.15 9.19
C TYR A 93 -0.58 15.67 10.54
N LYS A 94 -1.49 16.28 11.29
CA LYS A 94 -1.30 16.70 12.68
C LYS A 94 -2.48 16.21 13.53
N ARG A 95 -2.19 15.30 14.47
CA ARG A 95 -3.20 14.64 15.33
C ARG A 95 -4.32 13.95 14.54
N GLY A 96 -3.97 13.28 13.45
CA GLY A 96 -4.93 12.51 12.62
C GLY A 96 -5.65 13.34 11.56
N GLU A 97 -5.57 14.67 11.61
CA GLU A 97 -6.19 15.57 10.63
C GLU A 97 -5.18 16.04 9.59
N ILE A 98 -5.66 16.35 8.39
CA ILE A 98 -4.84 16.97 7.35
C ILE A 98 -4.51 18.40 7.80
N ASP A 99 -3.22 18.71 7.86
CA ASP A 99 -2.72 20.04 8.18
C ASP A 99 -2.67 20.89 6.91
N TRP A 100 -3.79 21.57 6.63
CA TRP A 100 -3.93 22.44 5.46
C TRP A 100 -2.91 23.59 5.44
N GLY A 101 -2.42 24.04 6.60
CA GLY A 101 -1.44 25.12 6.72
C GLY A 101 -0.05 24.77 6.16
N TYR A 102 0.23 23.49 5.95
CA TYR A 102 1.50 22.97 5.43
C TYR A 102 1.35 22.18 4.11
N SER A 103 0.13 22.05 3.59
CA SER A 103 -0.12 21.26 2.37
C SER A 103 0.46 21.90 1.09
N LEU A 104 0.93 23.14 1.16
CA LEU A 104 1.78 23.81 0.17
C LEU A 104 3.26 23.45 0.35
N GLY A 105 3.55 22.14 0.44
CA GLY A 105 4.90 21.68 0.13
C GLY A 105 5.09 21.85 -1.37
N LEU A 106 5.95 22.78 -1.78
CA LEU A 106 6.42 23.10 -3.14
C LEU A 106 7.00 21.90 -3.96
N GLU A 107 6.62 20.66 -3.65
CA GLU A 107 6.92 19.47 -4.44
C GLU A 107 5.76 19.09 -5.38
N SER A 108 4.56 19.68 -5.19
CA SER A 108 3.37 19.49 -6.04
C SER A 108 3.14 20.58 -7.08
N VAL A 109 4.05 21.55 -7.24
CA VAL A 109 4.01 22.50 -8.37
C VAL A 109 4.63 21.83 -9.59
N GLY A 110 3.83 21.01 -10.28
CA GLY A 110 3.81 20.78 -11.74
C GLY A 110 5.10 20.54 -12.54
N LEU A 111 6.28 20.44 -11.91
CA LEU A 111 7.54 20.20 -12.59
C LEU A 111 7.87 18.71 -12.47
N GLU A 112 8.07 18.08 -13.63
CA GLU A 112 8.38 16.65 -13.79
C GLU A 112 9.50 16.17 -12.85
N MET A 113 10.52 17.02 -12.62
CA MET A 113 11.64 16.74 -11.73
C MET A 113 11.25 16.68 -10.23
N GLY A 114 10.33 17.54 -9.79
CA GLY A 114 9.81 17.55 -8.41
C GLY A 114 9.03 16.28 -8.11
N ASN A 115 8.18 15.87 -9.06
CA ASN A 115 7.41 14.63 -8.98
C ASN A 115 8.36 13.41 -8.95
N MET A 116 9.33 13.33 -9.87
CA MET A 116 10.29 12.22 -9.93
C MET A 116 11.09 12.04 -8.63
N LYS A 117 11.47 13.14 -7.96
CA LYS A 117 12.17 13.09 -6.67
C LYS A 117 11.27 12.51 -5.57
N SER A 118 9.99 12.87 -5.54
CA SER A 118 9.03 12.36 -4.57
C SER A 118 8.72 10.88 -4.79
N ILE A 119 8.53 10.45 -6.04
CA ILE A 119 8.37 9.03 -6.41
C ILE A 119 9.59 8.21 -5.96
N LYS A 120 10.81 8.70 -6.22
CA LYS A 120 12.05 8.03 -5.76
C LYS A 120 12.13 7.93 -4.24
N ARG A 121 11.67 8.94 -3.51
CA ARG A 121 11.60 8.91 -2.04
C ARG A 121 10.60 7.86 -1.56
N PHE A 122 9.43 7.77 -2.19
CA PHE A 122 8.44 6.74 -1.90
C PHE A 122 9.05 5.35 -2.10
N GLN A 123 9.62 5.07 -3.28
CA GLN A 123 10.23 3.78 -3.61
C GLN A 123 11.36 3.40 -2.63
N LYS A 124 12.26 4.34 -2.34
CA LYS A 124 13.36 4.10 -1.38
C LYS A 124 12.85 3.83 0.03
N LEU A 125 11.81 4.54 0.46
CA LEU A 125 11.21 4.34 1.78
C LEU A 125 10.51 2.99 1.84
N TYR A 126 9.73 2.62 0.82
CA TYR A 126 9.07 1.31 0.72
C TYR A 126 10.10 0.20 0.81
N ALA A 127 11.11 0.21 -0.07
CA ALA A 127 12.16 -0.79 -0.09
C ALA A 127 12.95 -0.86 1.22
N ARG A 128 13.03 0.21 2.01
CA ARG A 128 13.67 0.17 3.34
C ARG A 128 12.77 -0.48 4.40
N LEU A 129 11.46 -0.30 4.28
CA LEU A 129 10.47 -0.79 5.25
C LEU A 129 10.04 -2.24 4.99
N THR A 130 10.48 -2.84 3.90
CA THR A 130 10.07 -4.17 3.47
C THR A 130 11.28 -4.95 2.94
N LYS A 131 12.47 -4.72 3.51
CA LYS A 131 13.70 -5.41 3.13
C LYS A 131 14.06 -6.45 4.15
#